data_AF-A0A679KS40-F1
#
_entry.id   AF-A0A679KS40-F1
#
_cell.length_a   1.000
_cell.length_b   1.000
_cell.length_c   1.000
_cell.angle_alpha   90.00
_cell.angle_beta   90.00
_cell.angle_gamma   90.00
#
_symmetry.space_group_name_H-M   'P 1'
#
loop_
_entity.id
_entity.type
_entity.pdbx_description
1 polymer ?
#
loop_
_entity_poly.entity_id
_entity_poly.type
_entity_poly.pdbx_seq_one_letter_code
_entity_poly.pdbx_strand_id
1 'polypeptide(L)'
;MAPGGGSGLPGAAGGTTSLLEEWLQKFATDGAQAPVGADPSAKTREIKEKLKEELKSTWENLKSRLEGQEAWEIRGLCFDNKEWTEKANSNSGQYVRDLCTALAEIKYFISGVWMTRKKAPGTGDNVEIEKGMDDAKIYSRCIVGAVALSTIYGDHCKLDDVIRTTEKEVDQKLEAHRSTGAQLNKCKGIDRNALLLGKSILQDEMKNWSQAERQKGMESKGSQGSWKLGKLWYNRVQGVCPQIYKGDGTKVQEQRKGNAEHMRKFLKVGDDRSITSGQATVADVLGDDNMKLSADKLTEVLSKLVGSDGKVDITNMDKLMEQLNKETETTT
;
A
#
# COMPACT_ATOMS: atom_id res chain seq x y z
N MET A 1 1.35 67.00 -7.69
CA MET A 1 0.86 65.67 -7.29
C MET A 1 1.39 64.67 -8.31
N ALA A 2 2.35 63.85 -7.88
CA ALA A 2 3.10 62.93 -8.73
C ALA A 2 2.35 61.59 -8.89
N PRO A 3 2.47 60.91 -10.05
CA PRO A 3 2.04 59.54 -10.20
C PRO A 3 3.14 58.58 -9.71
N GLY A 4 2.86 57.78 -8.68
CA GLY A 4 3.61 56.54 -8.40
C GLY A 4 2.94 55.40 -9.17
N GLY A 5 3.63 54.57 -9.96
CA GLY A 5 4.92 53.95 -9.68
C GLY A 5 4.72 52.56 -9.07
N GLY A 6 3.92 51.71 -9.72
CA GLY A 6 3.73 50.30 -9.35
C GLY A 6 4.61 49.41 -10.21
N SER A 7 5.83 49.17 -9.73
CA SER A 7 6.80 48.23 -10.29
C SER A 7 6.23 46.82 -10.42
N GLY A 8 6.19 46.31 -11.65
CA GLY A 8 6.05 44.88 -11.91
C GLY A 8 7.25 44.12 -11.37
N LEU A 9 6.97 43.01 -10.70
CA LEU A 9 7.96 41.97 -10.41
C LEU A 9 7.81 40.86 -11.45
N PRO A 10 8.86 40.50 -12.20
CA PRO A 10 8.88 39.32 -13.03
C PRO A 10 9.30 38.08 -12.23
N GLY A 11 8.70 36.94 -12.56
CA GLY A 11 9.34 35.62 -12.46
C GLY A 11 9.30 34.90 -11.11
N ALA A 12 8.69 33.71 -11.12
CA ALA A 12 9.36 32.46 -10.74
C ALA A 12 8.47 31.29 -11.16
N ALA A 13 8.91 30.52 -12.16
CA ALA A 13 8.39 29.20 -12.44
C ALA A 13 8.81 28.29 -11.27
N GLY A 14 7.90 28.09 -10.30
CA GLY A 14 8.12 27.16 -9.20
C GLY A 14 7.86 25.74 -9.66
N GLY A 15 8.92 24.96 -9.89
CA GLY A 15 8.81 23.51 -9.98
C GLY A 15 8.40 22.97 -8.62
N THR A 16 7.22 22.37 -8.52
CA THR A 16 6.77 21.68 -7.31
C THR A 16 7.43 20.31 -7.24
N THR A 17 8.38 20.12 -6.31
CA THR A 17 8.99 18.83 -5.94
C THR A 17 7.89 17.81 -5.64
N SER A 18 8.04 16.57 -6.13
CA SER A 18 7.04 15.52 -5.91
C SER A 18 7.15 14.89 -4.51
N LEU A 19 6.05 14.32 -4.00
CA LEU A 19 6.05 13.65 -2.69
C LEU A 19 7.00 12.44 -2.63
N LEU A 20 7.22 11.78 -3.77
CA LEU A 20 8.20 10.70 -3.88
C LEU A 20 9.63 11.23 -3.72
N GLU A 21 9.95 12.36 -4.34
CA GLU A 21 11.25 13.02 -4.21
C GLU A 21 11.51 13.44 -2.77
N GLU A 22 10.54 14.07 -2.10
CA GLU A 22 10.65 14.46 -0.69
C GLU A 22 10.86 13.23 0.23
N TRP A 23 10.10 12.16 -0.02
CA TRP A 23 10.22 10.90 0.71
C TRP A 23 11.63 10.30 0.52
N LEU A 24 12.11 10.16 -0.72
CA LEU A 24 13.44 9.63 -1.02
C LEU A 24 14.56 10.52 -0.45
N GLN A 25 14.41 11.84 -0.52
CA GLN A 25 15.38 12.80 0.02
C GLN A 25 15.55 12.63 1.53
N LYS A 26 14.46 12.37 2.26
CA LYS A 26 14.51 12.08 3.69
C LYS A 26 15.40 10.86 3.98
N PHE A 27 15.19 9.73 3.30
CA PHE A 27 16.01 8.53 3.52
C PHE A 27 17.45 8.69 3.04
N ALA A 28 17.65 9.46 1.98
CA ALA A 28 19.00 9.80 1.52
C ALA A 28 19.75 10.58 2.60
N THR A 29 19.10 11.57 3.21
CA THR A 29 19.69 12.41 4.26
C THR A 29 19.89 11.64 5.56
N ASP A 30 18.95 10.78 5.95
CA ASP A 30 19.08 9.93 7.14
C ASP A 30 20.17 8.86 6.93
N GLY A 31 20.27 8.32 5.72
CA GLY A 31 21.37 7.46 5.28
C GLY A 31 22.70 8.20 5.06
N ALA A 32 22.74 9.52 5.24
CA ALA A 32 23.98 10.29 5.20
C ALA A 32 24.87 10.05 6.43
N GLN A 33 24.45 9.24 7.40
CA GLN A 33 25.16 8.98 8.66
C GLN A 33 26.29 7.93 8.61
N ALA A 34 26.59 7.27 7.47
CA ALA A 34 27.82 6.47 7.32
C ALA A 34 29.09 7.17 7.84
N PRO A 35 30.10 6.41 8.30
CA PRO A 35 31.42 6.94 8.58
C PRO A 35 31.98 7.78 7.43
N VAL A 36 32.58 8.92 7.77
CA VAL A 36 33.25 9.80 6.81
C VAL A 36 34.32 8.99 6.05
N GLY A 37 34.24 8.95 4.72
CA GLY A 37 35.16 8.21 3.85
C GLY A 37 34.69 6.83 3.40
N ALA A 38 33.43 6.44 3.68
CA ALA A 38 32.83 5.26 3.08
C ALA A 38 32.76 5.38 1.55
N ASP A 39 32.99 4.27 0.83
CA ASP A 39 32.86 4.25 -0.62
C ASP A 39 31.39 4.47 -1.08
N PRO A 40 31.14 4.93 -2.31
CA PRO A 40 29.79 5.20 -2.81
C PRO A 40 28.82 4.00 -2.76
N SER A 41 29.35 2.77 -2.86
CA SER A 41 28.54 1.55 -2.82
C SER A 41 28.03 1.28 -1.41
N ALA A 42 28.90 1.43 -0.40
CA ALA A 42 28.52 1.33 1.00
C ALA A 42 27.41 2.34 1.37
N LYS A 43 27.50 3.57 0.85
CA LYS A 43 26.47 4.61 1.07
C LYS A 43 25.13 4.27 0.41
N THR A 44 25.17 3.81 -0.83
CA THR A 44 23.98 3.34 -1.55
C THR A 44 23.29 2.20 -0.79
N ARG A 45 24.08 1.28 -0.24
CA ARG A 45 23.56 0.17 0.59
C ARG A 45 22.88 0.67 1.86
N GLU A 46 23.42 1.68 2.54
CA GLU A 46 22.80 2.24 3.74
C GLU A 46 21.43 2.88 3.43
N ILE A 47 21.34 3.69 2.37
CA ILE A 47 20.07 4.29 1.92
C ILE A 47 19.04 3.19 1.63
N LYS A 48 19.46 2.16 0.89
CA LYS A 48 18.60 1.00 0.55
C LYS A 48 18.12 0.25 1.80
N GLU A 49 19.00 -0.02 2.76
CA GLU A 49 18.60 -0.70 4.00
C GLU A 49 17.70 0.19 4.86
N LYS A 50 17.89 1.51 4.92
CA LYS A 50 16.98 2.42 5.64
C LYS A 50 15.58 2.45 5.05
N LEU A 51 15.47 2.54 3.72
CA LEU A 51 14.19 2.43 3.01
C LEU A 51 13.50 1.10 3.32
N LYS A 52 14.27 0.01 3.29
CA LYS A 52 13.79 -1.34 3.56
C LYS A 52 13.37 -1.53 5.02
N GLU A 53 14.13 -1.01 5.99
CA GLU A 53 13.81 -1.03 7.42
C GLU A 53 12.46 -0.35 7.69
N GLU A 54 12.27 0.87 7.17
CA GLU A 54 11.02 1.62 7.35
C GLU A 54 9.83 0.89 6.74
N LEU A 55 9.95 0.45 5.48
CA LEU A 55 8.88 -0.23 4.77
C LEU A 55 8.53 -1.59 5.43
N LYS A 56 9.54 -2.35 5.90
CA LYS A 56 9.31 -3.60 6.62
C LYS A 56 8.68 -3.38 7.99
N SER A 57 9.14 -2.38 8.74
CA SER A 57 8.54 -2.03 10.04
C SER A 57 7.06 -1.64 9.86
N THR A 58 6.78 -0.85 8.84
CA THR A 58 5.42 -0.45 8.45
C THR A 58 4.58 -1.65 8.03
N TRP A 59 5.17 -2.59 7.28
CA TRP A 59 4.52 -3.86 6.92
C TRP A 59 4.21 -4.72 8.15
N GLU A 60 5.16 -4.93 9.07
CA GLU A 60 4.94 -5.75 10.27
C GLU A 60 3.82 -5.17 11.15
N ASN A 61 3.68 -3.83 11.19
CA ASN A 61 2.53 -3.18 11.82
C ASN A 61 1.21 -3.59 11.15
N LEU A 62 1.09 -3.45 9.82
CA LEU A 62 -0.12 -3.85 9.09
C LEU A 62 -0.40 -5.35 9.21
N LYS A 63 0.63 -6.19 9.06
CA LYS A 63 0.55 -7.64 9.20
C LYS A 63 -0.02 -8.05 10.54
N SER A 64 0.42 -7.43 11.64
CA SER A 64 -0.12 -7.73 12.97
C SER A 64 -1.63 -7.46 13.07
N ARG A 65 -2.15 -6.46 12.36
CA ARG A 65 -3.59 -6.16 12.27
C ARG A 65 -4.34 -7.17 11.42
N LEU A 66 -3.72 -7.63 10.33
CA LEU A 66 -4.27 -8.70 9.47
C LEU A 66 -4.27 -10.08 10.16
N GLU A 67 -3.38 -10.31 11.12
CA GLU A 67 -3.38 -11.52 11.95
C GLU A 67 -4.36 -11.41 13.13
N GLY A 68 -4.59 -10.18 13.60
CA GLY A 68 -5.47 -9.87 14.73
C GLY A 68 -6.97 -10.06 14.44
N GLN A 69 -7.72 -10.16 15.54
CA GLN A 69 -9.18 -10.06 15.52
C GLN A 69 -9.61 -8.64 15.16
N GLU A 70 -10.60 -8.51 14.27
CA GLU A 70 -11.14 -7.23 13.84
C GLU A 70 -11.87 -6.49 14.98
N ALA A 71 -11.79 -5.17 14.97
CA ALA A 71 -12.59 -4.31 15.83
C ALA A 71 -14.10 -4.52 15.62
N TRP A 72 -14.92 -4.23 16.64
CA TRP A 72 -16.38 -4.31 16.53
C TRP A 72 -16.94 -3.41 15.44
N GLU A 73 -16.36 -2.23 15.23
CA GLU A 73 -16.76 -1.35 14.13
C GLU A 73 -16.54 -1.98 12.75
N ILE A 74 -15.35 -2.55 12.50
CA ILE A 74 -15.06 -3.26 11.24
C ILE A 74 -15.97 -4.48 11.11
N ARG A 75 -16.20 -5.21 12.21
CA ARG A 75 -17.13 -6.34 12.19
C ARG A 75 -18.54 -5.91 11.82
N GLY A 76 -19.08 -4.89 12.48
CA GLY A 76 -20.43 -4.40 12.22
C GLY A 76 -20.58 -3.95 10.78
N LEU A 77 -19.61 -3.20 10.26
CA LEU A 77 -19.57 -2.81 8.85
C LEU A 77 -19.63 -4.02 7.92
N CYS A 78 -18.77 -5.01 8.12
CA CYS A 78 -18.68 -6.13 7.20
C CYS A 78 -19.80 -7.17 7.37
N PHE A 79 -20.30 -7.41 8.59
CA PHE A 79 -21.23 -8.50 8.90
C PHE A 79 -22.70 -8.06 8.98
N ASP A 80 -22.97 -6.77 9.22
CA ASP A 80 -24.34 -6.23 9.29
C ASP A 80 -24.76 -5.57 7.97
N ASN A 81 -23.88 -5.59 6.95
CA ASN A 81 -24.20 -5.07 5.62
C ASN A 81 -25.37 -5.86 5.01
N LYS A 82 -26.46 -5.16 4.72
CA LYS A 82 -27.74 -5.76 4.28
C LYS A 82 -27.60 -6.63 3.03
N GLU A 83 -26.74 -6.23 2.08
CA GLU A 83 -26.53 -6.97 0.83
C GLU A 83 -25.96 -8.39 1.06
N TRP A 84 -25.22 -8.59 2.15
CA TRP A 84 -24.63 -9.89 2.49
C TRP A 84 -25.37 -10.60 3.62
N THR A 85 -26.31 -9.94 4.28
CA THR A 85 -27.06 -10.48 5.42
C THR A 85 -28.04 -11.56 4.99
N GLU A 86 -28.65 -11.43 3.83
CA GLU A 86 -29.51 -12.46 3.23
C GLU A 86 -28.74 -13.76 2.88
N LYS A 87 -27.41 -13.67 2.75
CA LYS A 87 -26.52 -14.78 2.41
C LYS A 87 -25.55 -15.13 3.54
N ALA A 88 -25.79 -14.62 4.76
CA ALA A 88 -24.85 -14.70 5.89
C ALA A 88 -24.38 -16.13 6.21
N ASN A 89 -25.25 -17.12 6.02
CA ASN A 89 -24.95 -18.53 6.32
C ASN A 89 -24.34 -19.29 5.13
N SER A 90 -24.22 -18.67 3.95
CA SER A 90 -23.60 -19.29 2.77
C SER A 90 -22.09 -19.09 2.77
N ASN A 91 -21.34 -20.01 2.14
CA ASN A 91 -19.90 -19.86 1.95
C ASN A 91 -19.54 -18.56 1.21
N SER A 92 -20.35 -18.15 0.24
CA SER A 92 -20.15 -16.89 -0.49
C SER A 92 -20.39 -15.67 0.39
N GLY A 93 -21.40 -15.68 1.25
CA GLY A 93 -21.67 -14.57 2.17
C GLY A 93 -20.60 -14.43 3.23
N GLN A 94 -20.15 -15.52 3.83
CA GLN A 94 -19.02 -15.49 4.77
C GLN A 94 -17.72 -15.07 4.10
N TYR A 95 -17.47 -15.53 2.87
CA TYR A 95 -16.29 -15.15 2.09
C TYR A 95 -16.17 -13.63 1.90
N VAL A 96 -17.24 -12.97 1.44
CA VAL A 96 -17.22 -11.52 1.19
C VAL A 96 -17.10 -10.72 2.49
N ARG A 97 -17.67 -11.21 3.59
CA ARG A 97 -17.55 -10.60 4.93
C ARG A 97 -16.13 -10.66 5.46
N ASP A 98 -15.50 -11.84 5.39
CA ASP A 98 -14.13 -12.04 5.83
C ASP A 98 -13.16 -11.22 4.97
N LEU A 99 -13.34 -11.22 3.65
CA LEU A 99 -12.57 -10.39 2.73
C LEU A 99 -12.74 -8.89 3.05
N CYS A 100 -13.98 -8.43 3.27
CA CYS A 100 -14.26 -7.07 3.71
C CYS A 100 -13.45 -6.67 4.94
N THR A 101 -13.34 -7.55 5.95
CA THR A 101 -12.59 -7.20 7.16
C THR A 101 -11.12 -6.94 6.86
N ALA A 102 -10.50 -7.72 5.97
CA ALA A 102 -9.13 -7.48 5.55
C ALA A 102 -8.97 -6.15 4.81
N LEU A 103 -9.91 -5.83 3.89
CA LEU A 103 -9.85 -4.59 3.12
C LEU A 103 -10.05 -3.37 4.01
N ALA A 104 -11.00 -3.44 4.95
CA ALA A 104 -11.25 -2.40 5.93
C ALA A 104 -10.01 -2.19 6.81
N GLU A 105 -9.37 -3.24 7.32
CA GLU A 105 -8.14 -3.10 8.12
C GLU A 105 -7.02 -2.37 7.36
N ILE A 106 -6.81 -2.68 6.07
CA ILE A 106 -5.85 -1.97 5.22
C ILE A 106 -6.25 -0.49 5.09
N LYS A 107 -7.53 -0.20 4.87
CA LYS A 107 -8.03 1.17 4.72
C LYS A 107 -7.90 2.00 6.00
N TYR A 108 -8.14 1.38 7.16
CA TYR A 108 -7.94 2.00 8.48
C TYR A 108 -6.46 2.23 8.76
N PHE A 109 -5.61 1.26 8.44
CA PHE A 109 -4.16 1.36 8.56
C PHE A 109 -3.60 2.56 7.77
N ILE A 110 -3.91 2.70 6.48
CA ILE A 110 -3.42 3.84 5.69
C ILE A 110 -3.99 5.18 6.15
N SER A 111 -5.11 5.15 6.90
CA SER A 111 -5.74 6.33 7.50
C SER A 111 -5.20 6.64 8.91
N GLY A 112 -4.22 5.89 9.41
CA GLY A 112 -3.64 6.10 10.74
C GLY A 112 -4.58 5.76 11.90
N VAL A 113 -5.61 4.94 11.64
CA VAL A 113 -6.58 4.50 12.66
C VAL A 113 -6.27 3.07 13.05
N TRP A 114 -5.92 2.85 14.30
CA TRP A 114 -5.81 1.52 14.89
C TRP A 114 -7.02 1.28 15.80
N MET A 115 -7.70 0.17 15.60
CA MET A 115 -8.78 -0.24 16.52
C MET A 115 -8.54 -1.66 17.01
N THR A 116 -8.70 -1.88 18.32
CA THR A 116 -8.76 -3.23 18.89
C THR A 116 -10.08 -3.48 19.58
N ARG A 117 -10.60 -4.68 19.39
CA ARG A 117 -11.79 -5.14 20.12
C ARG A 117 -11.50 -5.20 21.62
N LYS A 118 -12.33 -4.54 22.44
CA LYS A 118 -12.29 -4.76 23.89
C LYS A 118 -12.81 -6.15 24.22
N LYS A 119 -12.14 -6.83 25.16
CA LYS A 119 -12.41 -8.23 25.52
C LYS A 119 -13.81 -8.46 26.09
N ALA A 120 -14.42 -7.46 26.72
CA ALA A 120 -15.75 -7.59 27.29
C ALA A 120 -16.83 -7.35 26.21
N PRO A 121 -17.79 -8.28 26.03
CA PRO A 121 -18.91 -8.10 25.10
C PRO A 121 -19.65 -6.78 25.38
N GLY A 122 -19.98 -6.03 24.32
CA GLY A 122 -20.73 -4.77 24.43
C GLY A 122 -19.93 -3.54 24.88
N THR A 123 -18.61 -3.64 25.09
CA THR A 123 -17.79 -2.52 25.61
C THR A 123 -17.16 -1.62 24.53
N GLY A 124 -17.46 -1.89 23.25
CA GLY A 124 -16.95 -1.13 22.10
C GLY A 124 -15.49 -1.45 21.77
N ASP A 125 -14.84 -0.52 21.06
CA ASP A 125 -13.44 -0.67 20.63
C ASP A 125 -12.50 0.24 21.44
N ASN A 126 -11.23 -0.15 21.54
CA ASN A 126 -10.15 0.79 21.83
C ASN A 126 -9.74 1.42 20.50
N VAL A 127 -9.83 2.74 20.42
CA VAL A 127 -9.40 3.49 19.24
C VAL A 127 -8.10 4.20 19.58
N GLU A 128 -7.06 3.91 18.82
CA GLU A 128 -5.79 4.61 18.85
C GLU A 128 -5.59 5.28 17.50
N ILE A 129 -5.43 6.61 17.52
CA ILE A 129 -5.03 7.37 16.35
C ILE A 129 -3.53 7.54 16.43
N GLU A 130 -2.82 7.12 15.39
CA GLU A 130 -1.37 7.31 15.30
C GLU A 130 -1.09 8.80 15.05
N LYS A 131 -0.99 9.56 16.15
CA LYS A 131 -0.75 11.00 16.12
C LYS A 131 0.71 11.31 15.81
N GLY A 132 0.96 12.49 15.22
CA GLY A 132 2.31 13.00 15.00
C GLY A 132 3.11 12.25 13.94
N MET A 133 2.45 11.51 13.04
CA MET A 133 3.11 10.98 11.85
C MET A 133 3.49 12.14 10.93
N ASP A 134 4.75 12.18 10.51
CA ASP A 134 5.16 13.07 9.44
C ASP A 134 4.68 12.55 8.08
N ASP A 135 4.73 13.40 7.06
CA ASP A 135 4.25 13.05 5.73
C ASP A 135 5.00 11.84 5.14
N ALA A 136 6.28 11.66 5.49
CA ALA A 136 7.07 10.50 5.06
C ALA A 136 6.55 9.17 5.62
N LYS A 137 6.21 9.12 6.91
CA LYS A 137 5.58 7.95 7.55
C LYS A 137 4.20 7.65 6.99
N ILE A 138 3.43 8.67 6.63
CA ILE A 138 2.14 8.51 5.96
C ILE A 138 2.35 7.95 4.55
N TYR A 139 3.33 8.47 3.82
CA TYR A 139 3.69 8.00 2.48
C TYR A 139 4.10 6.52 2.50
N SER A 140 4.95 6.11 3.45
CA SER A 140 5.31 4.70 3.68
C SER A 140 4.09 3.82 3.92
N ARG A 141 3.14 4.23 4.78
CA ARG A 141 1.89 3.48 5.02
C ARG A 141 1.06 3.31 3.76
N CYS A 142 0.93 4.36 2.96
CA CYS A 142 0.19 4.30 1.70
C CYS A 142 0.84 3.31 0.70
N ILE A 143 2.18 3.33 0.57
CA ILE A 143 2.91 2.34 -0.24
C ILE A 143 2.66 0.93 0.30
N VAL A 144 2.89 0.70 1.60
CA VAL A 144 2.73 -0.62 2.23
C VAL A 144 1.30 -1.14 2.08
N GLY A 145 0.29 -0.31 2.35
CA GLY A 145 -1.11 -0.68 2.23
C GLY A 145 -1.50 -1.04 0.79
N ALA A 146 -0.98 -0.29 -0.18
CA ALA A 146 -1.22 -0.55 -1.60
C ALA A 146 -0.57 -1.86 -2.09
N VAL A 147 0.70 -2.07 -1.74
CA VAL A 147 1.43 -3.30 -2.08
C VAL A 147 0.81 -4.50 -1.37
N ALA A 148 0.41 -4.36 -0.10
CA ALA A 148 -0.24 -5.42 0.66
C ALA A 148 -1.58 -5.81 0.05
N LEU A 149 -2.43 -4.82 -0.29
CA LEU A 149 -3.74 -5.07 -0.90
C LEU A 149 -3.59 -5.84 -2.22
N SER A 150 -2.74 -5.35 -3.13
CA SER A 150 -2.55 -6.00 -4.42
C SER A 150 -1.90 -7.36 -4.32
N THR A 151 -0.88 -7.50 -3.48
CA THR A 151 -0.12 -8.75 -3.34
C THR A 151 -0.96 -9.85 -2.71
N ILE A 152 -1.64 -9.55 -1.61
CA ILE A 152 -2.29 -10.55 -0.75
C ILE A 152 -3.71 -10.85 -1.21
N TYR A 153 -4.44 -9.85 -1.70
CA TYR A 153 -5.87 -9.95 -1.98
C TYR A 153 -6.25 -9.65 -3.44
N GLY A 154 -5.32 -9.15 -4.26
CA GLY A 154 -5.58 -8.80 -5.66
C GLY A 154 -6.08 -9.95 -6.54
N ASP A 155 -5.84 -11.20 -6.15
CA ASP A 155 -6.28 -12.41 -6.86
C ASP A 155 -7.69 -12.89 -6.45
N HIS A 156 -8.35 -12.24 -5.50
CA HIS A 156 -9.68 -12.65 -5.03
C HIS A 156 -10.77 -12.31 -6.06
N CYS A 157 -11.57 -13.31 -6.47
CA CYS A 157 -12.60 -13.16 -7.51
C CYS A 157 -13.83 -12.32 -7.09
N LYS A 158 -13.92 -11.93 -5.82
CA LYS A 158 -14.97 -11.04 -5.28
C LYS A 158 -14.42 -9.73 -4.71
N LEU A 159 -13.15 -9.43 -4.95
CA LEU A 159 -12.54 -8.22 -4.40
C LEU A 159 -13.30 -6.96 -4.84
N ASP A 160 -13.58 -6.83 -6.13
CA ASP A 160 -14.35 -5.73 -6.71
C ASP A 160 -15.78 -5.64 -6.13
N ASP A 161 -16.50 -6.77 -6.03
CA ASP A 161 -17.81 -6.82 -5.36
C ASP A 161 -17.74 -6.28 -3.92
N VAL A 162 -16.73 -6.72 -3.15
CA VAL A 162 -16.52 -6.27 -1.77
C VAL A 162 -16.22 -4.78 -1.71
N ILE A 163 -15.32 -4.27 -2.56
CA ILE A 163 -14.95 -2.86 -2.61
C ILE A 163 -16.19 -2.01 -2.90
N ARG A 164 -16.94 -2.32 -3.97
CA ARG A 164 -18.12 -1.53 -4.36
C ARG A 164 -19.18 -1.45 -3.26
N THR A 165 -19.43 -2.56 -2.57
CA THR A 165 -20.45 -2.61 -1.51
C THR A 165 -20.00 -1.85 -0.26
N THR A 166 -18.71 -1.86 0.07
CA THR A 166 -18.24 -1.41 1.40
C THR A 166 -17.49 -0.09 1.40
N GLU A 167 -16.96 0.37 0.28
CA GLU A 167 -16.11 1.57 0.19
C GLU A 167 -16.77 2.78 0.85
N LYS A 168 -18.04 3.04 0.52
CA LYS A 168 -18.79 4.17 1.08
C LYS A 168 -18.94 4.07 2.61
N GLU A 169 -19.28 2.90 3.13
CA GLU A 169 -19.47 2.71 4.58
C GLU A 169 -18.12 2.82 5.31
N VAL A 170 -17.04 2.28 4.73
CA VAL A 170 -15.69 2.37 5.30
C VAL A 170 -15.24 3.83 5.35
N ASP A 171 -15.42 4.57 4.25
CA ASP A 171 -15.12 5.99 4.20
C ASP A 171 -15.93 6.80 5.22
N GLN A 172 -17.23 6.51 5.37
CA GLN A 172 -18.09 7.17 6.36
C GLN A 172 -17.63 6.92 7.80
N LYS A 173 -17.21 5.69 8.11
CA LYS A 173 -16.66 5.38 9.43
C LYS A 173 -15.34 6.09 9.69
N LEU A 174 -14.43 6.10 8.72
CA LEU A 174 -13.18 6.81 8.82
C LEU A 174 -13.37 8.34 8.94
N GLU A 175 -14.36 8.89 8.25
CA GLU A 175 -14.76 10.29 8.37
C GLU A 175 -15.20 10.65 9.79
N ALA A 176 -15.88 9.74 10.50
CA ALA A 176 -16.25 9.93 11.90
C ALA A 176 -15.02 10.02 12.83
N HIS A 177 -13.86 9.48 12.43
CA HIS A 177 -12.58 9.60 13.12
C HIS A 177 -11.75 10.82 12.68
N ARG A 178 -12.26 11.66 11.76
CA ARG A 178 -11.51 12.85 11.32
C ARG A 178 -11.22 13.80 12.48
N SER A 179 -12.20 14.05 13.33
CA SER A 179 -12.08 14.97 14.48
C SER A 179 -11.07 14.47 15.54
N THR A 180 -10.77 13.18 15.56
CA THR A 180 -9.78 12.57 16.47
C THR A 180 -8.37 12.48 15.88
N GLY A 181 -8.21 12.86 14.60
CA GLY A 181 -6.92 13.00 13.92
C GLY A 181 -6.65 11.98 12.80
N ALA A 182 -7.66 11.25 12.33
CA ALA A 182 -7.51 10.32 11.22
C ALA A 182 -6.98 11.03 9.96
N GLN A 183 -6.04 10.37 9.27
CA GLN A 183 -5.31 10.88 8.12
C GLN A 183 -5.99 10.52 6.80
N LEU A 184 -7.09 11.21 6.49
CA LEU A 184 -7.93 10.87 5.35
C LEU A 184 -7.38 11.45 4.04
N ASN A 185 -7.46 10.65 2.96
CA ASN A 185 -7.10 11.03 1.59
C ASN A 185 -5.62 11.41 1.39
N LYS A 186 -4.71 10.97 2.26
CA LYS A 186 -3.28 11.26 2.17
C LYS A 186 -2.53 10.45 1.11
N CYS A 187 -3.12 9.36 0.63
CA CYS A 187 -2.47 8.47 -0.35
C CYS A 187 -2.58 8.91 -1.81
N LYS A 188 -3.25 10.03 -2.11
CA LYS A 188 -3.43 10.52 -3.50
C LYS A 188 -2.11 10.77 -4.23
N GLY A 189 -1.08 11.16 -3.49
CA GLY A 189 0.27 11.41 -4.01
C GLY A 189 1.12 10.17 -4.29
N ILE A 190 0.58 8.96 -4.08
CA ILE A 190 1.27 7.73 -4.47
C ILE A 190 1.17 7.55 -5.98
N ASP A 191 2.31 7.63 -6.66
CA ASP A 191 2.40 7.38 -8.10
C ASP A 191 2.89 5.95 -8.40
N ARG A 192 3.02 5.65 -9.70
CA ARG A 192 3.48 4.35 -10.19
C ARG A 192 4.92 4.04 -9.76
N ASN A 193 5.80 5.04 -9.66
CA ASN A 193 7.22 4.87 -9.33
C ASN A 193 7.38 4.52 -7.85
N ALA A 194 6.59 5.18 -6.99
CA ALA A 194 6.50 4.88 -5.56
C ALA A 194 6.03 3.43 -5.33
N LEU A 195 5.02 2.99 -6.08
CA LEU A 195 4.56 1.60 -6.02
C LEU A 195 5.59 0.62 -6.58
N LEU A 196 6.27 0.95 -7.69
CA LEU A 196 7.32 0.10 -8.26
C LEU A 196 8.44 -0.12 -7.23
N LEU A 197 8.91 0.95 -6.58
CA LEU A 197 9.89 0.87 -5.49
C LEU A 197 9.37 0.03 -4.32
N GLY A 198 8.15 0.30 -3.85
CA GLY A 198 7.52 -0.45 -2.77
C GLY A 198 7.44 -1.94 -3.05
N LYS A 199 7.01 -2.34 -4.25
CA LYS A 199 6.94 -3.74 -4.67
C LYS A 199 8.32 -4.37 -4.75
N SER A 200 9.29 -3.66 -5.30
CA SER A 200 10.69 -4.12 -5.39
C SER A 200 11.30 -4.46 -4.03
N ILE A 201 10.84 -3.78 -2.97
CA ILE A 201 11.35 -3.97 -1.61
C ILE A 201 10.53 -5.00 -0.82
N LEU A 202 9.19 -4.99 -0.94
CA LEU A 202 8.30 -5.70 -0.01
C LEU A 202 7.52 -6.87 -0.61
N GLN A 203 7.28 -6.88 -1.92
CA GLN A 203 6.29 -7.80 -2.51
C GLN A 203 6.63 -9.26 -2.24
N ASP A 204 7.90 -9.65 -2.34
CA ASP A 204 8.30 -11.05 -2.13
C ASP A 204 8.08 -11.49 -0.68
N GLU A 205 8.33 -10.60 0.28
CA GLU A 205 8.07 -10.87 1.69
C GLU A 205 6.57 -11.05 1.98
N MET A 206 5.74 -10.15 1.45
CA MET A 206 4.28 -10.24 1.57
C MET A 206 3.73 -11.48 0.86
N LYS A 207 4.26 -11.85 -0.30
CA LYS A 207 3.92 -13.09 -1.01
C LYS A 207 4.23 -14.30 -0.16
N ASN A 208 5.46 -14.40 0.35
CA ASN A 208 5.90 -15.53 1.17
C ASN A 208 5.02 -15.69 2.42
N TRP A 209 4.74 -14.59 3.13
CA TRP A 209 3.81 -14.62 4.26
C TRP A 209 2.41 -15.07 3.84
N SER A 210 1.87 -14.49 2.77
CA SER A 210 0.51 -14.83 2.33
C SER A 210 0.36 -16.30 1.92
N GLN A 211 1.36 -16.84 1.22
CA GLN A 211 1.41 -18.26 0.84
C GLN A 211 1.54 -19.15 2.07
N ALA A 212 2.40 -18.79 3.02
CA ALA A 212 2.56 -19.54 4.26
C ALA A 212 1.24 -19.60 5.06
N GLU A 213 0.51 -18.49 5.16
CA GLU A 213 -0.79 -18.45 5.84
C GLU A 213 -1.86 -19.28 5.10
N ARG A 214 -1.92 -19.18 3.76
CA ARG A 214 -2.79 -20.02 2.92
C ARG A 214 -2.46 -21.51 3.11
N GLN A 215 -1.17 -21.87 3.12
CA GLN A 215 -0.68 -23.23 3.35
C GLN A 215 -1.06 -23.76 4.73
N LYS A 216 -0.84 -22.98 5.81
CA LYS A 216 -1.30 -23.33 7.16
C LYS A 216 -2.79 -23.63 7.19
N GLY A 217 -3.60 -22.81 6.50
CA GLY A 217 -5.03 -23.04 6.33
C GLY A 217 -5.34 -24.39 5.66
N MET A 218 -4.64 -24.72 4.58
CA MET A 218 -4.84 -25.98 3.85
C MET A 218 -4.41 -27.22 4.66
N GLU A 219 -3.20 -27.21 5.23
CA GLU A 219 -2.65 -28.33 6.00
C GLU A 219 -3.47 -28.64 7.25
N SER A 220 -3.95 -27.60 7.91
CA SER A 220 -4.73 -27.70 9.15
C SER A 220 -6.24 -27.87 8.93
N LYS A 221 -6.69 -27.98 7.67
CA LYS A 221 -8.11 -28.00 7.29
C LYS A 221 -8.91 -26.82 7.89
N GLY A 222 -8.33 -25.62 7.83
CA GLY A 222 -8.95 -24.37 8.26
C GLY A 222 -8.91 -24.11 9.77
N SER A 223 -8.20 -24.92 10.55
CA SER A 223 -8.07 -24.72 12.01
C SER A 223 -6.93 -23.74 12.38
N GLN A 224 -5.90 -23.62 11.53
CA GLN A 224 -4.77 -22.70 11.65
C GLN A 224 -4.71 -21.68 10.50
N GLY A 225 -3.73 -20.79 10.56
CA GLY A 225 -3.59 -19.62 9.69
C GLY A 225 -4.48 -18.46 10.12
N SER A 226 -4.11 -17.25 9.72
CA SER A 226 -4.90 -16.03 9.93
C SER A 226 -6.29 -16.25 9.37
N TRP A 227 -7.30 -15.84 10.13
CA TRP A 227 -8.69 -16.04 9.72
C TRP A 227 -9.05 -15.20 8.49
N LYS A 228 -8.42 -14.02 8.34
CA LYS A 228 -8.54 -13.11 7.19
C LYS A 228 -7.82 -13.62 5.94
N LEU A 229 -7.08 -14.73 6.03
CA LEU A 229 -6.32 -15.29 4.90
C LEU A 229 -6.34 -16.82 4.87
N GLY A 230 -5.59 -17.51 5.73
CA GLY A 230 -5.48 -18.96 5.74
C GLY A 230 -6.82 -19.69 5.89
N LYS A 231 -7.61 -19.33 6.91
CA LYS A 231 -8.94 -19.95 7.11
C LYS A 231 -9.91 -19.58 6.01
N LEU A 232 -9.90 -18.32 5.58
CA LEU A 232 -10.69 -17.85 4.44
C LEU A 232 -10.38 -18.66 3.17
N TRP A 233 -9.09 -18.90 2.91
CA TRP A 233 -8.59 -19.62 1.75
C TRP A 233 -9.10 -21.05 1.70
N TYR A 234 -8.89 -21.82 2.78
CA TYR A 234 -9.34 -23.21 2.83
C TYR A 234 -10.87 -23.32 2.90
N ASN A 235 -11.51 -22.60 3.82
CA ASN A 235 -12.92 -22.82 4.15
C ASN A 235 -13.90 -22.23 3.12
N ARG A 236 -13.46 -21.27 2.29
CA ARG A 236 -14.36 -20.47 1.46
C ARG A 236 -13.89 -20.30 0.02
N VAL A 237 -12.62 -19.94 -0.21
CA VAL A 237 -12.09 -19.67 -1.57
C VAL A 237 -12.25 -20.89 -2.47
N GLN A 238 -12.06 -22.11 -1.96
CA GLN A 238 -12.26 -23.34 -2.74
C GLN A 238 -13.66 -23.42 -3.38
N GLY A 239 -14.71 -22.99 -2.67
CA GLY A 239 -16.09 -23.04 -3.18
C GLY A 239 -16.52 -21.79 -3.96
N VAL A 240 -15.94 -20.63 -3.65
CA VAL A 240 -16.37 -19.35 -4.24
C VAL A 240 -15.51 -18.94 -5.43
N CYS A 241 -14.19 -19.15 -5.35
CA CYS A 241 -13.21 -18.85 -6.40
C CYS A 241 -12.40 -20.11 -6.75
N PRO A 242 -13.03 -21.18 -7.26
CA PRO A 242 -12.38 -22.48 -7.44
C PRO A 242 -11.16 -22.44 -8.39
N GLN A 243 -11.15 -21.56 -9.38
CA GLN A 243 -10.02 -21.44 -10.32
C GLN A 243 -8.79 -20.81 -9.67
N ILE A 244 -9.01 -19.87 -8.75
CA ILE A 244 -7.95 -19.21 -7.97
C ILE A 244 -7.38 -20.19 -6.95
N TYR A 245 -8.26 -20.94 -6.27
CA TYR A 245 -7.85 -21.96 -5.32
C TYR A 245 -6.95 -23.04 -5.95
N LYS A 246 -7.21 -23.43 -7.20
CA LYS A 246 -6.43 -24.41 -7.95
C LYS A 246 -5.07 -23.88 -8.44
N GLY A 247 -4.78 -22.58 -8.26
CA GLY A 247 -3.52 -21.98 -8.68
C GLY A 247 -3.37 -21.83 -10.19
N ASP A 248 -4.47 -21.66 -10.93
CA ASP A 248 -4.39 -21.31 -12.36
C ASP A 248 -3.77 -19.91 -12.50
N GLY A 249 -2.48 -19.87 -12.85
CA GLY A 249 -1.72 -18.62 -12.95
C GLY A 249 -2.30 -17.61 -13.93
N THR A 250 -2.96 -18.08 -15.00
CA THR A 250 -3.62 -17.18 -15.97
C THR A 250 -4.84 -16.54 -15.33
N LYS A 251 -5.68 -17.32 -14.64
CA LYS A 251 -6.85 -16.78 -13.93
C LYS A 251 -6.48 -15.89 -12.75
N VAL A 252 -5.42 -16.23 -12.03
CA VAL A 252 -4.86 -15.37 -10.98
C VAL A 252 -4.46 -14.02 -11.56
N GLN A 253 -3.73 -14.01 -12.68
CA GLN A 253 -3.28 -12.76 -13.30
C GLN A 253 -4.43 -11.96 -13.93
N GLU A 254 -5.42 -12.62 -14.54
CA GLU A 254 -6.66 -11.98 -15.01
C GLU A 254 -7.39 -11.28 -13.86
N GLN A 255 -7.52 -11.93 -12.68
CA GLN A 255 -8.15 -11.32 -11.51
C GLN A 255 -7.37 -10.12 -11.00
N ARG A 256 -6.03 -10.22 -10.88
CA ARG A 256 -5.19 -9.10 -10.46
C ARG A 256 -5.37 -7.88 -11.36
N LYS A 257 -5.36 -8.08 -12.68
CA LYS A 257 -5.61 -7.01 -13.66
C LYS A 257 -7.02 -6.45 -13.55
N GLY A 258 -8.04 -7.31 -13.48
CA GLY A 258 -9.44 -6.88 -13.36
C GLY A 258 -9.73 -6.10 -12.07
N ASN A 259 -9.05 -6.43 -10.99
CA ASN A 259 -9.20 -5.79 -9.68
C ASN A 259 -8.38 -4.50 -9.51
N ALA A 260 -7.42 -4.24 -10.39
CA ALA A 260 -6.41 -3.20 -10.19
C ALA A 260 -6.99 -1.79 -10.01
N GLU A 261 -7.89 -1.36 -10.89
CA GLU A 261 -8.55 -0.05 -10.80
C GLU A 261 -9.44 0.07 -9.57
N HIS A 262 -10.07 -1.03 -9.15
CA HIS A 262 -10.90 -1.04 -7.94
C HIS A 262 -10.04 -0.88 -6.69
N MET A 263 -8.89 -1.55 -6.61
CA MET A 263 -7.92 -1.36 -5.54
C MET A 263 -7.37 0.06 -5.52
N ARG A 264 -7.02 0.63 -6.69
CA ARG A 264 -6.54 2.00 -6.82
C ARG A 264 -7.54 3.00 -6.22
N LYS A 265 -8.80 2.92 -6.64
CA LYS A 265 -9.89 3.78 -6.16
C LYS A 265 -10.17 3.60 -4.68
N PHE A 266 -10.29 2.34 -4.24
CA PHE A 266 -10.53 2.00 -2.85
C PHE A 266 -9.46 2.58 -1.93
N LEU A 267 -8.18 2.51 -2.31
CA LEU A 267 -7.08 3.08 -1.52
C LEU A 267 -6.94 4.60 -1.70
N LYS A 268 -7.51 5.16 -2.77
CA LYS A 268 -7.35 6.55 -3.20
C LYS A 268 -5.88 6.88 -3.47
N VAL A 269 -5.22 5.99 -4.23
CA VAL A 269 -3.83 6.16 -4.69
C VAL A 269 -3.80 6.65 -6.14
N GLY A 270 -2.81 7.48 -6.46
CA GLY A 270 -2.70 8.19 -7.72
C GLY A 270 -3.71 9.32 -7.89
N ASP A 271 -3.34 10.30 -8.70
CA ASP A 271 -4.26 11.32 -9.18
C ASP A 271 -4.94 10.87 -10.47
N ASP A 272 -6.19 11.29 -10.68
CA ASP A 272 -6.94 11.02 -11.92
C ASP A 272 -6.47 11.88 -13.11
N ARG A 273 -5.28 12.51 -13.04
CA ARG A 273 -4.74 13.36 -14.10
C ARG A 273 -4.27 12.53 -15.29
N SER A 274 -4.40 13.11 -16.48
CA SER A 274 -4.17 12.46 -17.78
C SER A 274 -2.81 11.77 -17.84
N ILE A 275 -2.86 10.44 -17.95
CA ILE A 275 -1.69 9.62 -18.24
C ILE A 275 -1.36 9.81 -19.72
N THR A 276 -0.11 10.13 -20.01
CA THR A 276 0.42 10.17 -21.38
C THR A 276 0.23 8.80 -22.02
N SER A 277 -0.32 8.76 -23.24
CA SER A 277 -0.55 7.51 -23.97
C SER A 277 0.74 6.67 -24.03
N GLY A 278 0.66 5.40 -23.62
CA GLY A 278 1.79 4.47 -23.63
C GLY A 278 2.56 4.30 -22.32
N GLN A 279 2.23 5.06 -21.26
CA GLN A 279 2.86 4.88 -19.94
C GLN A 279 2.03 3.98 -19.03
N ALA A 280 2.71 3.14 -18.24
CA ALA A 280 2.08 2.34 -17.20
C ALA A 280 1.37 3.24 -16.17
N THR A 281 0.18 2.82 -15.78
CA THR A 281 -0.66 3.48 -14.77
C THR A 281 -0.38 2.94 -13.37
N VAL A 282 -0.88 3.63 -12.33
CA VAL A 282 -0.87 3.10 -10.95
C VAL A 282 -1.58 1.74 -10.87
N ALA A 283 -2.68 1.57 -11.59
CA ALA A 283 -3.39 0.30 -11.64
C ALA A 283 -2.57 -0.79 -12.34
N ASP A 284 -1.85 -0.49 -13.43
CA ASP A 284 -0.98 -1.48 -14.08
C ASP A 284 0.05 -2.05 -13.09
N VAL A 285 0.70 -1.17 -12.32
CA VAL A 285 1.66 -1.58 -11.28
C VAL A 285 0.99 -2.40 -10.18
N LEU A 286 -0.25 -2.08 -9.78
CA LEU A 286 -1.00 -2.89 -8.81
C LEU A 286 -1.43 -4.25 -9.38
N GLY A 287 -1.79 -4.31 -10.66
CA GLY A 287 -2.33 -5.50 -11.32
C GLY A 287 -1.29 -6.47 -11.86
N ASP A 288 -0.04 -6.03 -12.03
CA ASP A 288 1.03 -6.89 -12.55
C ASP A 288 2.08 -7.25 -11.51
N ASP A 289 2.07 -8.51 -11.08
CA ASP A 289 3.00 -9.03 -10.09
C ASP A 289 4.48 -8.95 -10.49
N ASN A 290 4.79 -8.79 -11.78
CA ASN A 290 6.15 -8.68 -12.30
C ASN A 290 6.63 -7.23 -12.41
N MET A 291 5.73 -6.24 -12.28
CA MET A 291 6.11 -4.83 -12.18
C MET A 291 6.82 -4.53 -10.87
N LYS A 292 8.12 -4.84 -10.84
CA LYS A 292 9.10 -4.54 -9.81
C LYS A 292 10.51 -4.51 -10.40
N LEU A 293 11.42 -3.77 -9.77
CA LEU A 293 12.84 -3.78 -10.08
C LEU A 293 13.51 -5.03 -9.53
N SER A 294 14.53 -5.52 -10.24
CA SER A 294 15.47 -6.47 -9.65
C SER A 294 16.29 -5.81 -8.53
N ALA A 295 16.90 -6.61 -7.67
CA ALA A 295 17.75 -6.09 -6.59
C ALA A 295 18.93 -5.24 -7.11
N ASP A 296 19.47 -5.60 -8.28
CA ASP A 296 20.57 -4.89 -8.93
C ASP A 296 20.09 -3.56 -9.51
N LYS A 297 18.97 -3.55 -10.26
CA LYS A 297 18.36 -2.32 -10.79
C LYS A 297 17.95 -1.35 -9.70
N LEU A 298 17.37 -1.84 -8.60
CA LEU A 298 17.06 -1.00 -7.44
C LEU A 298 18.33 -0.35 -6.87
N THR A 299 19.44 -1.08 -6.82
CA THR A 299 20.72 -0.55 -6.34
C THR A 299 21.28 0.48 -7.32
N GLU A 300 21.21 0.22 -8.62
CA GLU A 300 21.62 1.15 -9.67
C GLU A 300 20.84 2.47 -9.59
N VAL A 301 19.51 2.41 -9.47
CA VAL A 301 18.66 3.59 -9.33
C VAL A 301 19.05 4.40 -8.09
N LEU A 302 19.15 3.77 -6.92
CA LEU A 302 19.47 4.46 -5.68
C LEU A 302 20.89 5.03 -5.67
N SER A 303 21.82 4.43 -6.41
CA SER A 303 23.20 4.93 -6.51
C SER A 303 23.30 6.34 -7.10
N LYS A 304 22.28 6.80 -7.84
CA LYS A 304 22.23 8.16 -8.38
C LYS A 304 22.20 9.23 -7.29
N LEU A 305 21.74 8.90 -6.08
CA LEU A 305 21.75 9.81 -4.94
C LEU A 305 23.12 9.95 -4.29
N VAL A 306 24.13 9.20 -4.73
CA VAL A 306 25.47 9.20 -4.14
C VAL A 306 26.47 9.73 -5.17
N GLY A 307 27.13 10.84 -4.83
CA GLY A 307 28.20 11.43 -5.62
C GLY A 307 29.46 10.57 -5.64
N SER A 308 30.36 10.88 -6.56
CA SER A 308 31.66 10.19 -6.68
C SER A 308 32.55 10.34 -5.45
N ASP A 309 32.30 11.34 -4.60
CA ASP A 309 32.99 11.57 -3.33
C ASP A 309 32.40 10.76 -2.16
N GLY A 310 31.44 9.86 -2.44
CA GLY A 310 30.79 9.03 -1.43
C GLY A 310 29.74 9.75 -0.58
N LYS A 311 29.41 11.01 -0.93
CA LYS A 311 28.39 11.80 -0.22
C LYS A 311 27.05 11.72 -0.93
N VAL A 312 25.99 11.95 -0.15
CA VAL A 312 24.64 12.09 -0.69
C VAL A 312 24.56 13.40 -1.45
N ASP A 313 24.17 13.33 -2.72
CA ASP A 313 23.98 14.47 -3.60
C ASP A 313 22.52 14.52 -4.05
N ILE A 314 21.72 15.26 -3.28
CA ILE A 314 20.29 15.46 -3.52
C ILE A 314 20.01 16.22 -4.83
N THR A 315 21.02 16.88 -5.42
CA THR A 315 20.86 17.55 -6.72
C THR A 315 20.70 16.55 -7.87
N ASN A 316 21.05 15.28 -7.66
CA ASN A 316 20.83 14.20 -8.62
C ASN A 316 19.43 13.56 -8.51
N MET A 317 18.51 14.12 -7.71
CA MET A 317 17.15 13.59 -7.58
C MET A 317 16.45 13.49 -8.94
N ASP A 318 16.57 14.50 -9.79
CA ASP A 318 15.97 14.49 -11.13
C ASP A 318 16.47 13.31 -11.98
N LYS A 319 17.76 12.99 -11.91
CA LYS A 319 18.36 11.85 -12.62
C LYS A 319 17.86 10.51 -12.08
N LEU A 320 17.67 10.41 -10.76
CA LEU A 320 17.05 9.25 -10.14
C LEU A 320 15.62 9.07 -10.66
N MET A 321 14.84 10.15 -10.68
CA MET A 321 13.44 10.14 -11.13
C MET A 321 13.33 9.79 -12.62
N GLU A 322 14.23 10.29 -13.46
CA GLU A 322 14.34 9.93 -14.87
C GLU A 322 14.60 8.41 -15.04
N GLN A 323 15.57 7.87 -14.29
CA GLN A 323 15.88 6.45 -14.33
C GLN A 323 14.69 5.60 -13.83
N LEU A 324 14.03 5.99 -12.75
CA LEU A 324 12.84 5.30 -12.24
C LEU A 324 11.71 5.26 -13.27
N ASN A 325 11.46 6.38 -13.95
CA ASN A 325 10.47 6.43 -15.02
C ASN A 325 10.80 5.45 -16.14
N LYS A 326 12.07 5.44 -16.59
CA LYS A 326 12.55 4.52 -17.62
C LYS A 326 12.41 3.05 -17.21
N GLU A 327 12.79 2.71 -15.99
CA GLU A 327 12.63 1.34 -15.48
C GLU A 327 11.15 0.95 -15.37
N THR A 328 10.28 1.88 -14.97
CA THR A 328 8.84 1.63 -14.92
C THR A 328 8.26 1.32 -16.29
N GLU A 329 8.66 2.08 -17.32
CA GLU A 329 8.21 1.87 -18.70
C GLU A 329 8.71 0.53 -19.27
N THR A 330 9.94 0.13 -18.97
CA THR A 330 10.54 -1.12 -19.48
C THR A 330 10.12 -2.37 -18.70
N THR A 331 9.42 -2.23 -17.57
CA THR A 331 8.83 -3.36 -16.84
C THR A 331 7.39 -3.67 -17.30
N THR A 332 6.90 -2.94 -18.30
CA THR A 332 5.61 -3.14 -18.99
C THR A 332 5.74 -4.13 -20.14
#